data_AF-A0A707WE76-F1
#
_entry.id   AF-A0A707WE76-F1
#
_cell.length_a   1.000
_cell.length_b   1.000
_cell.length_c   1.000
_cell.angle_alpha   90.00
_cell.angle_beta   90.00
_cell.angle_gamma   90.00
#
_symmetry.space_group_name_H-M   'P 1'
#
loop_
_entity.id
_entity.type
_entity.pdbx_description
1 polymer ?
#
loop_
_entity_poly.entity_id
_entity_poly.type
_entity_poly.pdbx_seq_one_letter_code
_entity_poly.pdbx_strand_id
1 'polypeptide(L)'
;MATTHALHLATPGMARICLYGDLQRFCRRVSLQVASGAEAVRALAVQLPGLRQKLNDGWYQVRIAGDDVTADTLTTSLHDPLPPGAVIHIVPRLGGAKSGGVFQAVLGAALIAVAWWNP
;
A
#
# COMPACT_ATOMS: atom_id res chain seq x y z
N MET A 1 -1.65 7.83 41.55
CA MET A 1 -2.46 7.38 40.41
C MET A 1 -1.65 7.64 39.15
N ALA A 2 -0.87 6.66 38.69
CA ALA A 2 -0.05 6.78 37.49
C ALA A 2 -0.79 6.07 36.35
N THR A 3 -1.14 6.83 35.31
CA THR A 3 -1.78 6.31 34.10
C THR A 3 -0.77 5.42 33.39
N THR A 4 -0.98 4.11 33.48
CA THR A 4 -0.29 3.09 32.69
C THR A 4 -0.57 3.34 31.22
N HIS A 5 0.29 4.13 30.56
CA HIS A 5 0.42 4.11 29.11
C HIS A 5 1.04 2.77 28.72
N ALA A 6 0.19 1.75 28.58
CA ALA A 6 0.55 0.50 27.94
C ALA A 6 0.87 0.82 26.47
N LEU A 7 2.14 1.00 26.17
CA LEU A 7 2.67 0.90 24.82
C LEU A 7 2.28 -0.50 24.32
N HIS A 8 1.23 -0.55 23.50
CA HIS A 8 0.81 -1.73 22.78
C HIS A 8 1.91 -2.09 21.78
N LEU A 9 2.98 -2.73 22.26
CA LEU A 9 4.02 -3.39 21.48
C LEU A 9 3.43 -4.65 20.82
N ALA A 10 2.26 -4.55 20.19
CA ALA A 10 1.94 -5.50 19.14
C ALA A 10 3.03 -5.29 18.11
N THR A 11 3.99 -6.21 18.06
CA THR A 11 5.03 -6.22 17.03
C THR A 11 4.30 -6.00 15.71
N PRO A 12 4.54 -4.86 15.01
CA PRO A 12 3.80 -4.56 13.80
C PRO A 12 3.93 -5.77 12.89
N GLY A 13 2.80 -6.25 12.36
CA GLY A 13 2.79 -7.40 11.47
C GLY A 13 3.83 -7.18 10.37
N MET A 14 4.67 -8.18 10.13
CA MET A 14 5.63 -8.09 9.04
C MET A 14 4.85 -8.17 7.73
N ALA A 15 4.65 -7.04 7.06
CA ALA A 15 4.02 -7.00 5.75
C ALA A 15 5.09 -7.09 4.67
N ARG A 16 4.82 -7.88 3.63
CA ARG A 16 5.70 -8.03 2.48
C ARG A 16 5.09 -7.31 1.29
N ILE A 17 5.76 -6.30 0.77
CA ILE A 17 5.33 -5.66 -0.47
C ILE A 17 6.08 -6.27 -1.65
N CYS A 18 5.33 -6.70 -2.66
CA CYS A 18 5.85 -7.16 -3.95
C CYS A 18 5.43 -6.16 -5.03
N LEU A 19 6.41 -5.51 -5.66
CA LEU A 19 6.17 -4.62 -6.78
C LEU A 19 6.40 -5.37 -8.10
N TYR A 20 5.60 -5.06 -9.11
CA TYR A 20 5.66 -5.71 -10.41
C TYR A 20 5.94 -4.72 -11.55
N GLY A 21 6.34 -5.26 -12.70
CA GLY A 21 6.60 -4.48 -13.91
C GLY A 21 7.65 -3.39 -13.70
N ASP A 22 7.36 -2.18 -14.19
CA ASP A 22 8.28 -1.03 -14.12
C ASP A 22 8.65 -0.62 -12.68
N LEU A 23 7.82 -0.95 -11.69
CA LEU A 23 8.14 -0.65 -10.28
C LEU A 23 9.26 -1.52 -9.70
N GLN A 24 9.55 -2.67 -10.32
CA GLN A 24 10.62 -3.58 -9.87
C GLN A 24 12.01 -2.96 -9.88
N ARG A 25 12.20 -1.87 -10.64
CA ARG A 25 13.46 -1.12 -10.68
C ARG A 25 13.78 -0.41 -9.36
N PHE A 26 12.75 -0.08 -8.57
CA PHE A 26 12.93 0.51 -7.24
C PHE A 26 13.05 -0.58 -6.18
N CYS A 27 12.15 -1.56 -6.22
CA CYS A 27 12.16 -2.67 -5.29
C CYS A 27 11.39 -3.85 -5.90
N ARG A 28 11.92 -5.08 -5.81
CA ARG A 28 11.18 -6.28 -6.22
C ARG A 28 10.32 -6.84 -5.09
N ARG A 29 10.89 -6.88 -3.89
CA ARG A 29 10.25 -7.38 -2.67
C ARG A 29 10.90 -6.71 -1.47
N VAL A 30 10.11 -6.14 -0.59
CA VAL A 30 10.57 -5.63 0.70
C VAL A 30 9.64 -6.11 1.80
N SER A 31 10.22 -6.43 2.95
CA SER A 31 9.47 -6.71 4.16
C SER A 31 9.59 -5.54 5.12
N LEU A 32 8.47 -4.97 5.50
CA LEU A 32 8.37 -3.83 6.42
C LEU A 32 7.53 -4.24 7.62
N GLN A 33 7.90 -3.75 8.80
CA GLN A 33 7.07 -3.86 9.99
C GLN A 33 6.08 -2.71 9.97
N VAL A 34 4.83 -3.00 9.60
CA VAL A 34 3.77 -2.00 9.44
C VAL A 34 2.46 -2.59 9.92
N ALA A 35 1.64 -1.78 10.58
CA ALA A 35 0.35 -2.19 11.09
C ALA A 35 -0.75 -2.13 10.02
N SER A 36 -0.59 -1.29 9.00
CA SER A 36 -1.61 -1.02 7.98
C SER A 36 -1.04 -0.88 6.56
N GLY A 37 -1.90 -0.97 5.55
CA GLY A 37 -1.51 -0.78 4.15
C GLY A 37 -1.08 0.66 3.87
N ALA A 38 -1.72 1.64 4.51
CA ALA A 38 -1.33 3.05 4.40
C ALA A 38 0.11 3.28 4.88
N GLU A 39 0.45 2.67 6.02
CA GLU A 39 1.79 2.76 6.61
C GLU A 39 2.83 2.05 5.72
N ALA A 40 2.46 0.92 5.11
CA ALA A 40 3.30 0.24 4.12
C ALA A 40 3.65 1.14 2.92
N VAL A 41 2.65 1.82 2.34
CA VAL A 41 2.83 2.73 1.21
C VAL A 41 3.65 3.97 1.62
N ARG A 42 3.40 4.52 2.81
CA ARG A 42 4.19 5.65 3.35
C ARG A 42 5.65 5.25 3.55
N ALA A 43 5.91 4.13 4.21
CA ALA A 43 7.26 3.62 4.45
C ALA A 43 8.01 3.38 3.14
N LEU A 44 7.36 2.78 2.14
CA LEU A 44 7.93 2.62 0.79
C LEU A 44 8.28 3.96 0.14
N ALA A 45 7.37 4.94 0.20
CA ALA A 45 7.57 6.25 -0.42
C ALA A 45 8.71 7.05 0.23
N VAL A 46 8.96 6.84 1.53
CA VAL A 46 10.07 7.47 2.27
C VAL A 46 11.40 6.73 2.03
N GLN A 47 11.39 5.40 1.98
CA GLN A 47 12.60 4.60 1.81
C GLN A 47 13.13 4.57 0.37
N LEU A 48 12.25 4.67 -0.63
CA LEU A 48 12.61 4.52 -2.05
C LEU A 48 12.50 5.87 -2.77
N PRO A 49 13.62 6.60 -2.94
CA PRO A 49 13.60 7.89 -3.63
C PRO A 49 13.15 7.72 -5.09
N GLY A 50 12.31 8.63 -5.58
CA GLY A 50 11.75 8.59 -6.94
C GLY A 50 10.56 7.65 -7.13
N LEU A 51 10.30 6.71 -6.21
CA LEU A 51 9.12 5.83 -6.29
C LEU A 51 7.82 6.64 -6.22
N ARG A 52 7.75 7.61 -5.29
CA ARG A 52 6.59 8.49 -5.12
C ARG A 52 6.21 9.20 -6.41
N GLN A 53 7.20 9.76 -7.11
CA GLN A 53 6.95 10.48 -8.35
C GLN A 53 6.43 9.53 -9.42
N LYS A 54 7.07 8.36 -9.57
CA LYS A 54 6.59 7.36 -10.52
C LYS A 54 5.16 6.86 -10.23
N LEU A 55 4.85 6.63 -8.95
CA LEU A 55 3.50 6.22 -8.52
C LEU A 55 2.47 7.31 -8.79
N ASN A 56 2.82 8.60 -8.71
CA ASN A 56 1.87 9.68 -8.95
C ASN A 56 1.37 9.69 -10.40
N ASP A 57 2.26 9.41 -11.37
CA ASP A 57 1.97 9.44 -12.80
C ASP A 57 1.26 8.18 -13.34
N GLY A 58 1.02 7.17 -12.49
CA GLY A 58 0.63 5.83 -12.93
C GLY A 58 -0.68 5.29 -12.35
N TRP A 59 -1.20 4.26 -13.03
CA TRP A 59 -2.31 3.43 -12.57
C TRP A 59 -1.80 2.09 -12.06
N TYR A 60 -2.33 1.65 -10.92
CA TYR A 60 -1.85 0.46 -10.23
C TYR A 60 -3.01 -0.37 -9.71
N GLN A 61 -2.97 -1.67 -9.93
CA GLN A 61 -3.80 -2.62 -9.22
C GLN A 61 -3.09 -2.99 -7.91
N VAL A 62 -3.72 -2.70 -6.78
CA VAL A 62 -3.19 -3.02 -5.45
C VAL A 62 -3.99 -4.18 -4.88
N ARG A 63 -3.31 -5.22 -4.41
CA ARG A 63 -3.95 -6.34 -3.71
C ARG A 63 -3.36 -6.45 -2.31
N ILE A 64 -4.19 -6.46 -1.28
CA ILE A 64 -3.78 -6.56 0.12
C ILE A 64 -4.33 -7.86 0.68
N ALA A 65 -3.45 -8.73 1.18
CA ALA A 65 -3.84 -10.01 1.80
C ALA A 65 -4.69 -10.95 0.92
N GLY A 66 -4.75 -10.72 -0.40
CA GLY A 66 -5.54 -11.51 -1.35
C GLY A 66 -6.72 -10.75 -1.95
N ASP A 67 -7.14 -9.64 -1.33
CA ASP A 67 -8.24 -8.80 -1.76
C ASP A 67 -7.76 -7.66 -2.66
N ASP A 68 -8.48 -7.43 -3.76
CA ASP A 68 -8.24 -6.32 -4.69
C ASP A 68 -8.78 -5.00 -4.11
N VAL A 69 -7.90 -4.00 -4.04
CA VAL A 69 -8.23 -2.66 -3.57
C VAL A 69 -8.67 -1.82 -4.75
N THR A 70 -9.81 -1.16 -4.59
CA THR A 70 -10.42 -0.27 -5.59
C THR A 70 -10.30 1.18 -5.15
N ALA A 71 -10.61 2.14 -6.02
CA ALA A 71 -10.61 3.54 -5.62
C ALA A 71 -11.63 3.83 -4.49
N ASP A 72 -12.80 3.20 -4.53
CA ASP A 72 -13.86 3.35 -3.52
C ASP A 72 -13.53 2.65 -2.20
N THR A 73 -12.87 1.48 -2.25
CA THR A 73 -12.47 0.71 -1.07
C THR A 73 -11.09 1.06 -0.55
N LEU A 74 -10.35 1.94 -1.25
CA LEU A 74 -8.95 2.30 -0.97
C LEU A 74 -8.75 2.68 0.49
N THR A 75 -9.56 3.61 0.98
CA THR A 75 -9.47 4.14 2.34
C THR A 75 -9.73 3.04 3.37
N THR A 76 -10.81 2.27 3.21
CA THR A 76 -11.14 1.18 4.13
C THR A 76 -10.08 0.09 4.13
N SER A 77 -9.65 -0.39 2.96
CA SER A 77 -8.67 -1.48 2.83
C SER A 77 -7.26 -1.08 3.28
N LEU A 78 -6.87 0.19 3.15
CA LEU A 78 -5.58 0.65 3.66
C LEU A 78 -5.58 0.88 5.17
N HIS A 79 -6.74 1.15 5.77
CA HIS A 79 -6.90 1.33 7.22
C HIS A 79 -7.17 0.02 7.96
N ASP A 80 -7.64 -1.02 7.27
CA ASP A 80 -7.83 -2.33 7.86
C ASP A 80 -6.48 -2.88 8.39
N PRO A 81 -6.45 -3.41 9.63
CA PRO A 81 -5.22 -3.94 10.20
C PRO A 81 -4.73 -5.13 9.38
N LEU A 82 -3.47 -5.06 8.93
CA LEU A 82 -2.92 -6.13 8.12
C LEU A 82 -2.68 -7.39 8.96
N PRO A 83 -3.11 -8.57 8.49
CA PRO A 83 -2.75 -9.81 9.16
C PRO A 83 -1.22 -9.99 9.17
N PRO A 84 -0.65 -10.61 10.20
CA PRO A 84 0.79 -10.84 10.27
C PRO A 84 1.25 -11.69 9.08
N GLY A 85 2.24 -11.20 8.33
CA GLY A 85 2.71 -11.84 7.10
C GLY A 85 1.94 -11.46 5.83
N ALA A 86 1.01 -10.49 5.91
CA ALA A 86 0.24 -10.01 4.76
C ALA A 86 1.16 -9.61 3.60
N VAL A 87 0.75 -10.01 2.38
CA VAL A 87 1.47 -9.64 1.16
C VAL A 87 0.67 -8.58 0.42
N ILE A 88 1.32 -7.45 0.13
CA ILE A 88 0.77 -6.37 -0.68
C ILE A 88 1.36 -6.51 -2.08
N HIS A 89 0.52 -6.69 -3.10
CA HIS A 89 0.94 -6.73 -4.49
C HIS A 89 0.58 -5.41 -5.17
N ILE A 90 1.57 -4.75 -5.78
CA ILE A 90 1.34 -3.53 -6.56
C ILE A 90 1.73 -3.81 -8.01
N VAL A 91 0.73 -3.85 -8.89
CA VAL A 91 0.87 -4.21 -10.30
C VAL A 91 0.60 -2.97 -11.16
N PRO A 92 1.58 -2.48 -11.95
CA PRO A 92 1.33 -1.38 -12.87
C PRO A 92 0.35 -1.79 -13.96
N ARG A 93 -0.64 -0.93 -14.22
CA ARG A 93 -1.61 -1.09 -15.30
C ARG A 93 -1.52 0.12 -16.23
N LEU A 94 -1.68 -0.12 -17.53
CA LEU A 94 -1.82 0.97 -18.50
C LEU A 94 -3.22 1.59 -18.31
N GLY A 95 -3.28 2.88 -18.03
CA GLY A 95 -4.56 3.61 -17.90
C GLY A 95 -5.29 3.61 -19.23
N GLY A 96 -6.55 3.16 -19.26
CA GLY A 96 -7.38 3.23 -20.47
C GLY A 96 -8.32 2.05 -20.75
N ALA A 97 -8.28 0.95 -20.00
CA ALA A 97 -9.31 -0.09 -20.15
C ALA A 97 -10.59 0.35 -19.42
N LYS A 98 -11.62 0.67 -20.20
CA LYS A 98 -13.01 0.96 -19.76
C LYS A 98 -13.43 0.07 -18.58
N SER A 99 -14.10 0.68 -17.59
CA SER A 99 -14.89 0.00 -16.56
C SER A 99 -15.80 -1.07 -17.17
N GLY A 100 -15.36 -2.33 -17.18
CA GLY A 100 -16.13 -3.41 -17.79
C GLY A 100 -15.65 -4.83 -17.52
N GLY A 101 -14.58 -5.03 -16.74
CA GLY A 101 -14.17 -6.37 -16.35
C GLY A 101 -12.93 -6.40 -15.47
N VAL A 102 -13.10 -6.84 -14.22
CA VAL A 102 -12.13 -7.51 -13.31
C VAL A 102 -10.80 -6.79 -13.01
N PHE A 103 -10.46 -5.68 -13.66
CA PHE A 103 -9.20 -4.97 -13.50
C PHE A 103 -9.43 -3.60 -12.88
N GLN A 104 -9.61 -3.58 -11.56
CA GLN A 104 -9.74 -2.36 -10.79
C GLN A 104 -8.35 -1.73 -10.65
N ALA A 105 -8.17 -0.55 -11.25
CA ALA A 105 -6.93 0.20 -11.21
C ALA A 105 -7.13 1.43 -10.32
N VAL A 106 -6.20 1.63 -9.39
CA VAL A 106 -6.14 2.76 -8.47
C VAL A 106 -5.09 3.72 -8.96
N LEU A 107 -5.41 5.02 -8.94
CA LEU A 107 -4.43 6.06 -9.24
C LEU A 107 -3.36 6.08 -8.15
N GLY A 108 -2.07 5.96 -8.49
CA GLY A 108 -1.03 5.91 -7.46
C GLY A 108 -0.90 7.22 -6.67
N ALA A 109 -1.30 8.35 -7.25
CA ALA A 109 -1.48 9.60 -6.51
C ALA A 109 -2.50 9.49 -5.36
N ALA A 110 -3.61 8.76 -5.56
CA ALA A 110 -4.62 8.53 -4.53
C ALA A 110 -4.09 7.65 -3.38
N LEU A 111 -3.32 6.62 -3.70
CA LEU A 111 -2.65 5.78 -2.68
C LEU A 111 -1.73 6.61 -1.79
N ILE A 112 -0.95 7.51 -2.38
CA ILE A 112 -0.02 8.37 -1.63
C ILE A 112 -0.77 9.42 -0.81
N ALA A 113 -1.84 10.00 -1.37
CA ALA A 113 -2.69 10.93 -0.64
C ALA A 113 -3.28 10.29 0.61
N VAL A 114 -3.88 9.10 0.50
CA VAL A 114 -4.43 8.37 1.66
C VAL A 114 -3.34 7.97 2.65
N ALA A 115 -2.18 7.53 2.15
CA ALA A 115 -1.04 7.20 3.00
C ALA A 115 -0.46 8.40 3.76
N TRP A 116 -0.65 9.65 3.30
CA TRP A 116 -0.13 10.87 3.96
C TRP A 116 -1.19 11.66 4.75
N TRP A 117 -2.46 11.57 4.38
CA TRP A 117 -3.52 12.37 4.96
C TRP A 117 -3.86 11.98 6.41
N ASN A 118 -3.68 10.72 6.79
CA ASN A 118 -3.99 10.26 8.14
C ASN A 118 -2.70 9.84 8.87
N PRO A 119 -2.16 10.66 9.79
CA PRO A 119 -0.89 10.42 10.46
C PRO A 119 -0.86 9.11 11.24
#